data_AF-A0A952PUS8-F1
#
_entry.id   AF-A0A952PUS8-F1
#
_cell.length_a   1.000
_cell.length_b   1.000
_cell.length_c   1.000
_cell.angle_alpha   90.00
_cell.angle_beta   90.00
_cell.angle_gamma   90.00
#
_symmetry.space_group_name_H-M   'P 1'
#
loop_
_entity.id
_entity.type
_entity.pdbx_description
1 polymer ?
#
loop_
_entity_poly.entity_id
_entity_poly.type
_entity_poly.pdbx_seq_one_letter_code
_entity_poly.pdbx_strand_id
1 'polypeptide(L)'
;MTVYVDDIHKYDSGPWCHMWCDGEINELHRMAAAIGLKRDWFQQKDPRFLHYDLRPTKREAALRTGAKYMPLRQWIASGLPKRMQNSREIQCPNCTATAKLIKVVRDGSVFRCSTCQVITVKKSDQPYTD
;
A
#
# COMPACT_ATOMS: atom_id res chain seq x y z
N MET A 1 10.70 -1.68 9.50
CA MET A 1 9.56 -0.75 9.66
C MET A 1 8.51 -1.38 10.55
N THR A 2 7.44 -0.64 10.86
CA THR A 2 6.32 -1.11 11.68
C THR A 2 5.01 -0.93 10.91
N VAL A 3 4.17 -1.97 10.93
CA VAL A 3 2.77 -1.86 10.50
C VAL A 3 1.92 -1.49 11.71
N TYR A 4 1.09 -0.47 11.57
CA TYR A 4 0.21 0.04 12.61
C TYR A 4 -1.25 -0.23 12.28
N VAL A 5 -2.08 -0.32 13.32
CA VAL A 5 -3.54 -0.31 13.25
C VAL A 5 -4.10 0.65 14.29
N ASP A 6 -5.19 1.35 13.98
CA ASP A 6 -5.85 2.30 14.89
C ASP A 6 -7.09 1.71 15.58
N ASP A 7 -7.93 2.59 16.11
CA ASP A 7 -9.17 2.28 16.78
C ASP A 7 -10.25 1.86 15.78
N ILE A 8 -11.14 0.96 16.22
CA ILE A 8 -12.34 0.67 15.44
C ILE A 8 -13.31 1.85 15.57
N HIS A 9 -13.65 2.44 14.45
CA HIS A 9 -14.66 3.48 14.35
C HIS A 9 -15.95 2.92 13.74
N LYS A 10 -17.09 3.53 14.10
CA LYS A 10 -18.41 3.16 13.59
C LYS A 10 -18.76 4.05 12.40
N TYR A 11 -19.13 3.41 11.31
CA TYR A 11 -19.58 4.06 10.07
C TYR A 11 -20.85 3.38 9.58
N ASP A 12 -21.56 4.01 8.64
CA ASP A 12 -22.77 3.45 8.02
C ASP A 12 -22.49 2.12 7.30
N SER A 13 -21.26 1.95 6.79
CA SER A 13 -20.80 0.71 6.18
C SER A 13 -20.40 -0.38 7.20
N GLY A 14 -20.66 -0.16 8.50
CA GLY A 14 -20.26 -1.00 9.61
C GLY A 14 -18.93 -0.58 10.26
N PRO A 15 -18.50 -1.24 11.34
CA PRO A 15 -17.26 -0.90 12.03
C PRO A 15 -16.03 -1.23 11.20
N TRP A 16 -15.05 -0.33 11.16
CA TRP A 16 -13.75 -0.57 10.55
C TRP A 16 -12.66 0.33 11.14
N CYS A 17 -11.40 0.01 10.86
CA CYS A 17 -10.20 0.76 11.26
C CYS A 17 -9.19 0.78 10.10
N HIS A 18 -8.14 1.57 10.20
CA HIS A 18 -7.05 1.65 9.23
C HIS A 18 -5.89 0.71 9.62
N MET A 19 -5.13 0.30 8.62
CA MET A 19 -3.83 -0.36 8.75
C MET A 19 -2.83 0.28 7.77
N TRP A 20 -1.70 0.78 8.27
CA TRP A 20 -0.67 1.48 7.48
C TRP A 20 0.74 1.13 7.97
N CYS A 21 1.79 1.62 7.29
CA CYS A 21 3.18 1.43 7.72
C CYS A 21 3.97 2.74 7.69
N ASP A 22 5.05 2.81 8.47
CA ASP A 22 5.99 3.95 8.54
C ASP A 22 7.18 3.84 7.57
N GLY A 23 7.13 2.94 6.59
CA GLY A 23 8.09 2.94 5.49
C GLY A 23 7.70 1.98 4.37
N GLU A 24 8.44 0.89 4.14
CA GLU A 24 8.29 0.08 2.93
C GLU A 24 6.87 -0.46 2.73
N ILE A 25 6.23 -0.02 1.63
CA ILE A 25 4.87 -0.44 1.28
C ILE A 25 4.71 -1.96 1.13
N ASN A 26 5.79 -2.64 0.75
CA ASN A 26 5.82 -4.09 0.64
C ASN A 26 5.59 -4.79 2.00
N GLU A 27 6.01 -4.20 3.12
CA GLU A 27 5.70 -4.72 4.45
C GLU A 27 4.20 -4.69 4.73
N LEU A 28 3.53 -3.58 4.41
CA LEU A 28 2.09 -3.45 4.55
C LEU A 28 1.35 -4.49 3.69
N HIS A 29 1.80 -4.70 2.45
CA HIS A 29 1.24 -5.71 1.56
C HIS A 29 1.45 -7.14 2.06
N ARG A 30 2.62 -7.46 2.62
CA ARG A 30 2.89 -8.77 3.22
C ARG A 30 1.96 -9.01 4.42
N MET A 31 1.76 -8.00 5.27
CA MET A 31 0.83 -8.12 6.40
C MET A 31 -0.61 -8.29 5.94
N ALA A 32 -1.05 -7.50 4.95
CA ALA A 32 -2.37 -7.63 4.35
C ALA A 32 -2.63 -9.05 3.80
N ALA A 33 -1.65 -9.63 3.11
CA ALA A 33 -1.74 -11.01 2.63
C ALA A 33 -1.80 -12.03 3.79
N ALA A 34 -0.97 -11.86 4.82
CA ALA A 34 -0.93 -12.76 5.98
C ALA A 34 -2.25 -12.82 6.74
N ILE A 35 -2.98 -11.70 6.82
CA ILE A 35 -4.31 -11.65 7.45
C ILE A 35 -5.45 -11.92 6.46
N GLY A 36 -5.14 -12.29 5.21
CA GLY A 36 -6.10 -12.70 4.19
C GLY A 36 -6.91 -11.56 3.56
N LEU A 37 -6.30 -10.39 3.37
CA LEU A 37 -6.86 -9.32 2.53
C LEU A 37 -6.43 -9.50 1.08
N LYS A 38 -7.22 -8.93 0.17
CA LYS A 38 -6.89 -8.85 -1.25
C LYS A 38 -6.06 -7.59 -1.52
N ARG A 39 -5.05 -7.71 -2.39
CA ARG A 39 -4.20 -6.58 -2.81
C ARG A 39 -5.01 -5.41 -3.39
N ASP A 40 -6.12 -5.71 -4.08
CA ASP A 40 -7.02 -4.70 -4.67
C ASP A 40 -7.81 -3.88 -3.64
N TRP A 41 -7.79 -4.25 -2.35
CA TRP A 41 -8.41 -3.45 -1.28
C TRP A 41 -7.50 -2.33 -0.76
N PHE A 42 -6.28 -2.24 -1.29
CA PHE A 42 -5.31 -1.21 -0.95
C PHE A 42 -5.81 0.20 -1.32
N GLN A 43 -5.82 1.09 -0.33
CA GLN A 43 -6.21 2.49 -0.48
C GLN A 43 -4.97 3.35 -0.76
N GLN A 44 -5.01 4.03 -1.91
CA GLN A 44 -3.90 4.81 -2.45
C GLN A 44 -4.34 6.14 -3.08
N LYS A 45 -5.52 6.63 -2.67
CA LYS A 45 -6.04 7.91 -3.16
C LYS A 45 -5.24 9.08 -2.61
N ASP A 46 -4.86 9.04 -1.32
CA ASP A 46 -3.91 9.98 -0.75
C ASP A 46 -2.50 9.35 -0.75
N PRO A 47 -1.57 9.87 -1.54
CA PRO A 47 -0.20 9.37 -1.60
C PRO A 47 0.64 9.64 -0.34
N ARG A 48 0.09 10.35 0.66
CA ARG A 48 0.70 10.51 2.00
C ARG A 48 0.14 9.54 3.03
N PHE A 49 -0.93 8.81 2.69
CA PHE A 49 -1.56 7.86 3.60
C PHE A 49 -2.04 6.63 2.84
N LEU A 50 -1.08 5.76 2.56
CA LEU A 50 -1.31 4.46 1.94
C LEU A 50 -1.72 3.45 3.02
N HIS A 51 -2.89 2.83 2.87
CA HIS A 51 -3.47 2.01 3.93
C HIS A 51 -4.40 0.91 3.40
N TYR A 52 -4.84 0.04 4.32
CA TYR A 52 -5.97 -0.86 4.15
C TYR A 52 -7.03 -0.57 5.22
N ASP A 53 -8.30 -0.77 4.87
CA ASP A 53 -9.40 -0.74 5.85
C ASP A 53 -9.67 -2.15 6.37
N LEU A 54 -9.70 -2.29 7.69
CA LEU A 54 -9.90 -3.57 8.37
C LEU A 54 -11.24 -3.61 9.09
N ARG A 55 -11.92 -4.75 8.97
CA ARG A 55 -13.01 -5.11 9.89
C ARG A 55 -12.45 -5.57 11.25
N PRO A 56 -13.24 -5.56 12.33
CA PRO A 56 -12.76 -5.91 13.68
C PRO A 56 -11.97 -7.23 13.75
N THR A 57 -12.47 -8.28 13.09
CA THR A 57 -11.81 -9.60 13.05
C THR A 57 -10.44 -9.56 12.36
N LYS A 58 -10.28 -8.73 11.32
CA LYS A 58 -9.01 -8.55 10.61
C LYS A 58 -8.04 -7.68 11.40
N ARG A 59 -8.54 -6.69 12.15
CA ARG A 59 -7.72 -5.90 13.08
C ARG A 59 -7.09 -6.80 14.16
N GLU A 60 -7.87 -7.67 14.77
CA GLU A 60 -7.35 -8.64 15.75
C GLU A 60 -6.34 -9.61 15.13
N ALA A 61 -6.56 -10.05 13.89
CA ALA A 61 -5.57 -10.84 13.16
C ALA A 61 -4.27 -10.05 12.91
N ALA A 62 -4.36 -8.77 12.53
CA ALA A 62 -3.19 -7.91 12.31
C ALA A 62 -2.35 -7.76 13.59
N LEU A 63 -3.00 -7.45 14.72
CA LEU A 63 -2.34 -7.35 16.03
C LEU A 63 -1.63 -8.65 16.41
N ARG A 64 -2.28 -9.80 16.23
CA ARG A 64 -1.66 -11.12 16.48
C ARG A 64 -0.50 -11.43 15.55
N THR A 65 -0.50 -10.86 14.34
CA THR A 65 0.57 -11.02 13.33
C THR A 65 1.73 -10.03 13.55
N GLY A 66 1.65 -9.18 14.58
CA GLY A 66 2.72 -8.25 14.96
C GLY A 66 2.49 -6.80 14.55
N ALA A 67 1.29 -6.44 14.06
CA ALA A 67 0.92 -5.03 13.93
C ALA A 67 0.91 -4.36 15.31
N LYS A 68 1.32 -3.10 15.38
CA LYS A 68 1.26 -2.31 16.61
C LYS A 68 0.04 -1.40 16.62
N TYR A 69 -0.56 -1.23 17.79
CA TYR A 69 -1.61 -0.24 17.95
C TYR A 69 -1.00 1.17 17.93
N MET A 70 -1.60 2.06 17.13
CA MET A 70 -1.33 3.50 17.16
C MET A 70 -2.63 4.23 16.78
N PRO A 71 -3.12 5.19 17.57
CA PRO A 71 -4.23 6.04 17.14
C PRO A 71 -3.87 6.83 15.89
N LEU A 72 -4.76 6.92 14.90
CA LEU A 72 -4.50 7.69 13.67
C LEU A 72 -4.16 9.16 13.95
N ARG A 73 -4.79 9.75 14.98
CA ARG A 73 -4.47 11.12 15.42
C ARG A 73 -3.01 11.30 15.84
N GLN A 74 -2.40 10.26 16.43
CA GLN A 74 -1.00 10.30 16.85
C GLN A 74 -0.09 10.25 15.63
N TRP A 75 -0.41 9.42 14.65
CA TRP A 75 0.30 9.37 13.37
C TRP A 75 0.25 10.72 12.62
N ILE A 76 -0.92 11.35 12.58
CA ILE A 76 -1.06 12.69 11.97
C ILE A 76 -0.23 13.72 12.75
N ALA A 77 -0.24 13.65 14.09
CA ALA A 77 0.51 14.57 14.94
C ALA A 77 2.04 14.40 14.85
N SER A 78 2.54 13.19 14.56
CA SER A 78 3.97 12.98 14.28
C SER A 78 4.44 13.59 12.96
N GLY A 79 3.51 14.13 12.15
CA GLY A 79 3.75 14.62 10.81
C GLY A 79 3.49 13.54 9.78
N LEU A 80 2.63 13.84 8.79
CA LEU A 80 2.41 12.94 7.67
C LEU A 80 3.73 12.73 6.90
N PRO A 81 3.97 11.52 6.37
CA PRO A 81 5.15 11.27 5.58
C PRO A 81 5.14 12.13 4.31
N LYS A 82 6.31 12.22 3.68
CA LYS A 82 6.40 12.83 2.34
C LYS A 82 5.46 12.09 1.39
N ARG A 83 4.96 12.84 0.41
CA ARG A 83 4.10 12.29 -0.64
C ARG A 83 4.88 11.23 -1.42
N MET A 84 4.45 9.98 -1.35
CA MET A 84 5.01 8.93 -2.18
C MET A 84 4.70 9.19 -3.66
N GLN A 85 5.67 8.90 -4.51
CA GLN A 85 5.55 9.06 -5.96
C GLN A 85 5.56 7.70 -6.64
N ASN A 86 4.83 7.58 -7.75
CA ASN A 86 4.95 6.39 -8.58
C ASN A 86 6.36 6.33 -9.15
N SER A 87 7.00 5.16 -9.02
CA SER A 87 8.33 4.93 -9.57
C SER A 87 8.33 5.18 -11.07
N ARG A 88 9.30 5.96 -11.56
CA ARG A 88 9.49 6.16 -13.00
C ARG A 88 10.28 5.03 -13.66
N GLU A 89 10.98 4.23 -12.87
CA GLU A 89 11.72 3.06 -13.33
C GLU A 89 11.48 1.89 -12.39
N ILE A 90 11.35 0.69 -12.96
CA ILE A 90 11.07 -0.55 -12.22
C ILE A 90 11.92 -1.68 -12.76
N GLN A 91 12.18 -2.71 -11.96
CA GLN A 91 12.69 -3.98 -12.51
C GLN A 91 11.59 -4.63 -13.36
N CYS A 92 11.93 -5.05 -14.56
CA CYS A 92 10.97 -5.73 -15.41
C CYS A 92 10.56 -7.06 -14.76
N PRO A 93 9.27 -7.40 -14.67
CA PRO A 93 8.85 -8.69 -14.14
C PRO A 93 9.14 -9.85 -15.11
N ASN A 94 9.42 -9.56 -16.39
CA ASN A 94 9.61 -10.56 -17.44
C ASN A 94 11.08 -10.83 -17.79
N CYS A 95 12.02 -10.03 -17.28
CA CYS A 95 13.46 -10.21 -17.49
C CYS A 95 14.24 -9.42 -16.42
N THR A 96 15.57 -9.45 -16.45
CA THR A 96 16.39 -8.74 -15.43
C THR A 96 16.64 -7.26 -15.73
N ALA A 97 16.17 -6.76 -16.87
CA ALA A 97 16.42 -5.38 -17.29
C ALA A 97 15.45 -4.37 -16.64
N THR A 98 15.82 -3.09 -16.69
CA THR A 98 14.96 -1.99 -16.20
C THR A 98 13.85 -1.66 -17.18
N ALA A 99 12.68 -1.26 -16.67
CA ALA A 99 11.58 -0.73 -17.45
C ALA A 99 11.24 0.71 -17.03
N LYS A 100 11.07 1.60 -18.00
CA LYS A 100 10.79 3.02 -17.78
C LYS A 100 9.32 3.36 -18.01
N LEU A 101 8.76 4.23 -17.17
CA LEU A 101 7.37 4.67 -17.25
C LEU A 101 7.12 5.37 -18.58
N ILE A 102 6.11 4.93 -19.30
CA ILE A 102 5.61 5.56 -20.53
C ILE A 102 4.48 6.51 -20.20
N LYS A 103 3.46 5.99 -19.49
CA LYS A 103 2.26 6.74 -19.12
C LYS A 103 1.55 6.12 -17.93
N VAL A 104 0.89 6.96 -17.15
CA VAL A 104 -0.10 6.56 -16.16
C VAL A 104 -1.44 6.41 -16.85
N VAL A 105 -2.16 5.33 -16.57
CA VAL A 105 -3.50 5.05 -17.05
C VAL A 105 -4.46 4.94 -15.88
N ARG A 106 -5.77 4.91 -16.14
CA ARG A 106 -6.79 4.85 -15.09
C ARG A 106 -6.55 3.70 -14.08
N ASP A 107 -6.20 2.53 -14.60
CA ASP A 107 -6.10 1.30 -13.80
C ASP A 107 -4.65 0.91 -13.47
N GLY A 108 -3.69 1.82 -13.65
CA GLY A 108 -2.28 1.54 -13.35
C GLY A 108 -1.29 2.38 -14.15
N SER A 109 -0.16 1.78 -14.51
CA SER A 109 0.93 2.44 -15.22
C SER A 109 1.53 1.51 -16.27
N VAL A 110 1.91 2.07 -17.40
CA VAL A 110 2.51 1.34 -18.53
C VAL A 110 4.00 1.68 -18.58
N PHE A 111 4.86 0.66 -18.61
CA PHE A 111 6.31 0.79 -18.68
C PHE A 111 6.87 0.11 -19.94
N ARG A 112 7.98 0.62 -20.47
CA ARG A 112 8.77 0.02 -21.55
C ARG A 112 10.02 -0.59 -20.96
N CYS A 113 10.16 -1.92 -21.03
CA CYS A 113 11.44 -2.57 -20.76
C CYS A 113 12.45 -2.23 -21.85
N SER A 114 13.73 -2.06 -21.49
CA SER A 114 14.82 -1.87 -22.45
C SER A 114 15.13 -3.09 -23.30
N THR A 115 14.60 -4.27 -22.94
CA THR A 115 15.08 -5.55 -23.48
C THR A 115 13.95 -6.43 -24.04
N CYS A 116 12.84 -6.60 -23.31
CA CYS A 116 11.78 -7.52 -23.75
C CYS A 116 10.55 -6.82 -24.33
N GLN A 117 9.68 -6.25 -23.48
CA GLN A 117 8.37 -5.79 -23.91
C GLN A 117 7.81 -4.62 -23.08
N VAL A 118 6.67 -4.11 -23.54
CA VAL A 118 5.81 -3.22 -22.75
C VAL A 118 5.10 -4.04 -21.68
N ILE A 119 5.04 -3.49 -20.48
CA ILE A 119 4.39 -4.09 -19.33
C ILE A 119 3.39 -3.09 -18.74
N THR A 120 2.26 -3.62 -18.27
CA THR A 120 1.24 -2.83 -17.57
C THR A 120 1.21 -3.30 -16.12
N VAL A 121 1.45 -2.39 -15.20
CA VAL A 121 1.39 -2.62 -13.76
C VAL A 121 0.06 -2.08 -13.26
N LYS A 122 -0.70 -2.89 -12.53
CA LYS A 122 -1.99 -2.48 -11.95
C LYS A 122 -1.79 -1.37 -10.92
N LYS A 123 -2.85 -0.62 -10.65
CA LYS A 123 -2.84 0.41 -9.61
C LYS A 123 -2.43 -0.16 -8.25
N SER A 124 -2.98 -1.29 -7.87
CA SER A 124 -2.74 -1.94 -6.58
C SER A 124 -1.33 -2.52 -6.44
N ASP A 125 -0.61 -2.67 -7.54
CA ASP A 125 0.76 -3.19 -7.61
C ASP A 125 1.79 -2.11 -7.99
N GLN A 126 1.39 -0.83 -7.94
CA GLN A 126 2.31 0.26 -8.27
C GLN A 126 3.52 0.25 -7.33
N PRO A 127 4.75 0.30 -7.87
CA PRO A 127 5.92 0.53 -7.07
C PRO A 127 5.98 2.02 -6.72
N TYR A 128 6.04 2.32 -5.43
CA TYR A 128 6.20 3.68 -4.92
C TYR A 128 7.65 3.94 -4.53
N THR A 129 8.12 5.16 -4.76
CA THR A 129 9.36 5.69 -4.18
C THR A 129 9.04 6.83 -3.22
N ASP A 130 9.94 7.03 -2.27
CA ASP A 130 9.96 8.21 -1.40
C ASP A 130 10.31 9.51 -2.16
#